data_AF-A0A9P0KBY8-F1
#
_entry.id   AF-A0A9P0KBY8-F1
#
_cell.length_a   1.000
_cell.length_b   1.000
_cell.length_c   1.000
_cell.angle_alpha   90.00
_cell.angle_beta   90.00
_cell.angle_gamma   90.00
#
_symmetry.space_group_name_H-M   'P 1'
#
loop_
_entity.id
_entity.type
_entity.pdbx_description
1 polymer ?
#
loop_
_entity_poly.entity_id
_entity_poly.type
_entity_poly.pdbx_seq_one_letter_code
_entity_poly.pdbx_strand_id
1 'polypeptide(L)'
;MSVEPIDFFPGYNPCHTCQREQHESPCFRILTHLLAMMLAIGVVGGLYFYLEDPANLFQHTNETPSLDPDKLELLLEELQAIKDSLAKTNMLRMHLDELFTKIFLQQESMIEEVVAKAIDNYDADKIGLYDYAAAYAGGSVISTPGTYPYPANKTISFFRLVTVNVMSNPEALIQTDNVPGNCFAFHGSFGRIRIKLGTIIQIAAVTLDHNKLAPDKTSAPEVFAVYGLKDPDEDPGTLLGQFTFNITGRTSQTFPIQPCKPGPCARQFGYVELIIMSNYGKPEFSCVYRFRVHNTNFNQTKTVI
;
A
#
# COMPACT_ATOMS: atom_id res chain seq x y z
N MET A 1 -1.97 6.78 30.06
CA MET A 1 -1.30 7.65 29.07
C MET A 1 -2.12 7.58 27.80
N SER A 2 -3.03 8.54 27.65
CA SER A 2 -3.87 8.73 26.45
C SER A 2 -3.04 9.50 25.43
N VAL A 3 -2.69 8.85 24.32
CA VAL A 3 -2.03 9.51 23.20
C VAL A 3 -3.12 10.13 22.35
N GLU A 4 -3.15 11.46 22.31
CA GLU A 4 -4.02 12.23 21.42
C GLU A 4 -3.66 11.95 19.95
N PRO A 5 -4.64 11.94 19.03
CA PRO A 5 -4.37 11.77 17.62
C PRO A 5 -3.61 12.97 17.05
N ILE A 6 -2.60 12.68 16.24
CA ILE A 6 -1.84 13.68 15.50
C ILE A 6 -2.76 14.33 14.47
N ASP A 7 -3.01 15.61 14.66
CA ASP A 7 -3.77 16.46 13.75
C ASP A 7 -2.90 16.80 12.54
N PHE A 8 -3.19 16.21 11.37
CA PHE A 8 -2.41 16.40 10.14
C PHE A 8 -2.66 17.77 9.48
N PHE A 9 -3.59 18.58 10.00
CA PHE A 9 -3.89 19.92 9.50
C PHE A 9 -4.17 20.91 10.65
N PRO A 10 -3.14 21.38 11.37
CA PRO A 10 -3.33 22.36 12.43
C PRO A 10 -3.84 23.67 11.80
N GLY A 11 -5.14 23.94 11.98
CA GLY A 11 -5.79 25.16 11.52
C GLY A 11 -6.85 25.00 10.42
N TYR A 12 -7.14 23.79 9.93
CA TYR A 12 -8.25 23.60 8.99
C TYR A 12 -9.56 23.30 9.73
N ASN A 13 -10.28 24.36 10.09
CA ASN A 13 -11.65 24.27 10.59
C ASN A 13 -12.63 24.49 9.43
N PRO A 14 -13.34 23.47 8.92
CA PRO A 14 -14.22 23.60 7.76
C PRO A 14 -15.48 24.44 8.04
N CYS A 15 -15.68 24.92 9.27
CA CYS A 15 -16.91 25.56 9.71
C CYS A 15 -16.78 27.04 10.11
N HIS A 16 -15.61 27.69 9.97
CA HIS A 16 -15.50 29.13 10.30
C HIS A 16 -16.07 30.06 9.22
N THR A 17 -16.18 29.62 7.97
CA THR A 17 -16.80 30.43 6.89
C THR A 17 -18.34 30.40 6.92
N CYS A 18 -18.95 29.35 7.50
CA CYS A 18 -20.41 29.26 7.57
C CYS A 18 -21.06 30.04 8.72
N GLN A 19 -20.30 30.54 9.71
CA GLN A 19 -20.86 31.32 10.81
C GLN A 19 -20.79 32.85 10.64
N ARG A 20 -20.23 33.34 9.52
CA ARG A 20 -20.11 34.79 9.27
C ARG A 20 -21.18 35.38 8.33
N GLU A 21 -22.13 34.58 7.86
CA GLU A 21 -23.23 35.05 7.00
C GLU A 21 -24.51 35.41 7.78
N GLN A 22 -24.51 35.36 9.11
CA GLN A 22 -25.75 35.40 9.88
C GLN A 22 -26.18 36.76 10.46
N HIS A 23 -25.59 37.89 10.07
CA HIS A 23 -26.05 39.17 10.63
C HIS A 23 -25.88 40.42 9.75
N GLU A 24 -26.08 40.30 8.43
CA GLU A 24 -26.29 41.49 7.59
C GLU A 24 -27.75 41.58 7.15
N SER A 25 -28.42 42.66 7.55
CA SER A 25 -29.81 42.92 7.19
C SER A 25 -29.97 42.97 5.67
N PRO A 26 -31.11 42.50 5.12
CA PRO A 26 -31.34 42.53 3.67
C PRO A 26 -31.21 43.96 3.08
N CYS A 27 -31.50 45.00 3.88
CA CYS A 27 -31.24 46.39 3.50
C CYS A 27 -29.76 46.69 3.25
N PHE A 28 -28.85 46.17 4.08
CA PHE A 28 -27.42 46.46 3.95
C PHE A 28 -26.84 45.83 2.68
N ARG A 29 -27.25 44.61 2.34
CA ARG A 29 -26.84 43.95 1.08
C ARG A 29 -27.37 44.66 -0.16
N ILE A 30 -28.60 45.15 -0.13
CA ILE A 30 -29.16 45.93 -1.25
C ILE A 30 -28.39 47.26 -1.39
N LEU A 31 -28.05 47.91 -0.28
CA LEU A 31 -27.30 49.16 -0.30
C LEU A 31 -25.89 48.96 -0.86
N THR A 32 -25.17 47.90 -0.49
CA THR A 32 -23.82 47.63 -1.00
C THR A 32 -23.82 47.30 -2.50
N HIS A 33 -24.81 46.53 -2.98
CA HIS A 33 -24.96 46.25 -4.41
C HIS A 33 -25.30 47.50 -5.23
N LEU A 34 -26.17 48.38 -4.71
CA LEU A 34 -26.48 49.66 -5.37
C LEU A 34 -25.26 50.58 -5.43
N LEU A 35 -24.47 50.64 -4.35
CA LEU A 35 -23.25 51.45 -4.29
C LEU A 35 -22.18 50.91 -5.27
N ALA A 36 -22.06 49.58 -5.39
CA ALA A 36 -21.19 48.94 -6.36
C ALA A 36 -21.62 49.21 -7.82
N MET A 37 -22.93 49.18 -8.12
CA MET A 37 -23.45 49.56 -9.43
C MET A 37 -23.16 51.03 -9.76
N MET A 38 -23.35 51.93 -8.81
CA MET A 38 -23.08 53.36 -9.02
C MET A 38 -21.58 53.62 -9.27
N LEU A 39 -20.68 52.93 -8.57
CA LEU A 39 -19.24 52.99 -8.84
C LEU A 39 -18.90 52.42 -10.22
N ALA A 40 -19.48 51.29 -10.61
CA ALA A 40 -19.25 50.70 -11.93
C ALA A 40 -19.73 51.63 -13.07
N ILE A 41 -20.92 52.23 -12.92
CA ILE A 41 -21.46 53.20 -13.89
C ILE A 41 -20.61 54.47 -13.89
N GLY A 42 -20.12 54.93 -12.74
CA GLY A 42 -19.21 56.08 -12.64
C GLY A 42 -17.85 55.83 -13.29
N VAL A 43 -17.29 54.63 -13.13
CA VAL A 43 -16.01 54.24 -13.76
C VAL A 43 -16.18 54.06 -15.27
N VAL A 44 -17.24 53.39 -15.71
CA VAL A 44 -17.53 53.20 -17.14
C VAL A 44 -17.89 54.54 -17.79
N GLY A 45 -18.69 55.37 -17.15
CA GLY A 45 -19.03 56.71 -17.63
C GLY A 45 -17.84 57.66 -17.62
N GLY A 46 -16.96 57.58 -16.62
CA GLY A 46 -15.70 58.32 -16.57
C GLY A 46 -14.72 57.89 -17.65
N LEU A 47 -14.59 56.58 -17.90
CA LEU A 47 -13.82 56.05 -19.03
C LEU A 47 -14.43 56.47 -20.37
N TYR A 48 -15.76 56.46 -20.50
CA TYR A 48 -16.45 56.89 -21.71
C TYR A 48 -16.23 58.39 -21.95
N PHE A 49 -16.38 59.26 -20.95
CA PHE A 49 -16.08 60.69 -21.05
C PHE A 49 -14.59 60.98 -21.31
N TYR A 50 -13.68 60.17 -20.73
CA TYR A 50 -12.24 60.31 -20.95
C TYR A 50 -11.82 59.84 -22.35
N LEU A 51 -12.55 58.87 -22.93
CA LEU A 51 -12.33 58.38 -24.29
C LEU A 51 -13.05 59.22 -25.36
N GLU A 52 -14.06 60.01 -24.98
CA GLU A 52 -14.86 60.86 -25.87
C GLU A 52 -14.47 62.34 -25.84
N ASP A 53 -13.30 62.66 -25.26
CA ASP A 53 -12.60 63.93 -25.48
C ASP A 53 -11.45 63.69 -26.48
N PRO A 54 -11.69 63.66 -27.81
CA PRO A 54 -10.65 63.36 -28.78
C PRO A 54 -9.73 64.57 -29.03
N ALA A 55 -9.80 65.61 -28.20
CA ALA A 55 -9.17 66.89 -28.48
C ALA A 55 -7.82 67.13 -27.78
N ASN A 56 -7.40 66.33 -26.78
CA ASN A 56 -6.23 66.70 -25.96
C ASN A 56 -5.22 65.61 -25.58
N LEU A 57 -5.34 64.36 -26.04
CA LEU A 57 -4.30 63.33 -25.75
C LEU A 57 -3.15 63.29 -26.76
N PHE A 58 -3.27 64.03 -27.86
CA PHE A 58 -2.16 64.30 -28.79
C PHE A 58 -2.05 65.81 -28.94
N GLN A 59 -1.23 66.44 -28.09
CA GLN A 59 -0.59 67.68 -28.50
C GLN A 59 0.18 67.35 -29.77
N HIS A 60 -0.37 67.77 -30.91
CA HIS A 60 0.34 67.78 -32.17
C HIS A 60 1.52 68.77 -32.00
N THR A 61 2.65 68.27 -31.53
CA THR A 61 3.92 68.91 -31.81
C THR A 61 4.06 68.82 -33.32
N ASN A 62 3.87 69.94 -34.01
CA ASN A 62 4.15 70.11 -35.44
C ASN A 62 5.67 70.15 -35.67
N GLU A 63 6.38 69.19 -35.09
CA GLU A 63 7.63 68.68 -35.63
C GLU A 63 7.25 67.36 -36.27
N THR A 64 7.16 67.35 -37.60
CA THR A 64 7.31 66.09 -38.31
C THR A 64 8.69 65.56 -37.91
N PRO A 65 8.81 64.41 -37.21
CA PRO A 65 10.09 63.76 -37.21
C PRO A 65 10.31 63.42 -38.69
N SER A 66 11.32 64.02 -39.31
CA SER A 66 11.83 63.51 -40.57
C SER A 66 12.32 62.09 -40.26
N LEU A 67 11.40 61.14 -40.40
CA LEU A 67 11.66 59.74 -40.13
C LEU A 67 12.51 59.28 -41.30
N ASP A 68 13.82 59.24 -41.05
CA ASP A 68 14.82 58.75 -41.96
C ASP A 68 14.38 57.38 -42.50
N PRO A 69 14.15 57.21 -43.82
CA PRO A 69 13.64 55.97 -44.41
C PRO A 69 14.51 54.76 -44.03
N ASP A 70 15.81 54.97 -43.84
CA ASP A 70 16.77 53.93 -43.43
C ASP A 70 16.51 53.43 -42.00
N LYS A 71 16.01 54.31 -41.11
CA LYS A 71 15.67 53.96 -39.72
C LYS A 71 14.36 53.19 -39.62
N LEU A 72 13.43 53.41 -40.57
CA LEU A 72 12.18 52.67 -40.66
C LEU A 72 12.42 51.24 -41.18
N GLU A 73 13.33 51.08 -42.14
CA GLU A 73 13.73 49.77 -42.66
C GLU A 73 14.41 48.92 -41.57
N LEU A 74 15.29 49.53 -40.77
CA LEU A 74 15.93 48.90 -39.62
C LEU A 74 14.91 48.38 -38.57
N LEU A 75 13.90 49.18 -38.23
CA LEU A 75 12.86 48.79 -37.28
C LEU A 75 11.98 47.65 -37.81
N LEU A 76 11.74 47.62 -39.13
CA LEU A 76 10.98 46.54 -39.77
C LEU A 76 11.73 45.21 -39.69
N GLU A 77 13.05 45.24 -39.87
CA GLU A 77 13.94 44.08 -39.76
C GLU A 77 13.97 43.53 -38.32
N GLU A 78 14.09 44.41 -37.31
CA GLU A 78 14.01 44.01 -35.89
C GLU A 78 12.65 43.38 -35.53
N LEU A 79 11.55 43.95 -36.01
CA LEU A 79 10.21 43.39 -35.78
C LEU A 79 10.02 42.02 -36.44
N GLN A 80 10.59 41.81 -37.62
CA GLN A 80 10.59 40.51 -38.29
C GLN A 80 11.39 39.49 -37.48
N ALA A 81 12.58 39.86 -36.99
CA ALA A 81 13.39 38.99 -36.14
C ALA A 81 12.66 38.60 -34.82
N ILE A 82 11.94 39.54 -34.21
CA ILE A 82 11.11 39.29 -33.02
C ILE A 82 9.96 38.34 -33.35
N LYS A 83 9.27 38.54 -34.48
CA LYS A 83 8.17 37.66 -34.92
C LYS A 83 8.65 36.23 -35.14
N ASP A 84 9.81 36.06 -35.76
CA ASP A 84 10.40 34.75 -36.01
C ASP A 84 10.84 34.06 -34.71
N SER A 85 11.38 34.83 -33.77
CA SER A 85 11.71 34.34 -32.42
C SER A 85 10.46 33.86 -31.66
N LEU A 86 9.36 34.59 -31.77
CA LEU A 86 8.09 34.20 -31.17
C LEU A 86 7.53 32.91 -31.80
N ALA A 87 7.62 32.78 -33.13
CA ALA A 87 7.21 31.56 -33.85
C ALA A 87 8.02 30.33 -33.40
N LYS A 88 9.34 30.47 -33.24
CA LYS A 88 10.21 29.40 -32.69
C LYS A 88 9.84 29.02 -31.26
N THR A 89 9.53 30.02 -30.42
CA THR A 89 9.11 29.80 -29.03
C THR A 89 7.77 29.06 -28.95
N ASN A 90 6.81 29.41 -29.80
CA ASN A 90 5.53 28.72 -29.89
C ASN A 90 5.70 27.26 -30.35
N MET A 91 6.56 27.02 -31.33
CA MET A 91 6.87 25.66 -31.80
C MET A 91 7.51 24.82 -30.69
N LEU A 92 8.46 25.40 -29.94
CA LEU A 92 9.08 24.74 -28.80
C LEU A 92 8.05 24.39 -27.71
N ARG A 93 7.13 25.33 -27.42
CA ARG A 93 6.04 25.10 -26.47
C ARG A 93 5.16 23.93 -26.90
N MET A 94 4.76 23.87 -28.17
CA MET A 94 3.95 22.76 -28.69
C MET A 94 4.67 21.41 -28.56
N HIS A 95 5.98 21.37 -28.86
CA HIS A 95 6.77 20.14 -28.70
C HIS A 95 6.90 19.73 -27.23
N LEU A 96 7.01 20.71 -26.34
CA LEU A 96 7.05 20.48 -24.89
C LEU A 96 5.72 19.89 -24.40
N ASP A 97 4.59 20.44 -24.85
CA ASP A 97 3.24 19.95 -24.50
C ASP A 97 3.02 18.52 -25.01
N GLU A 98 3.49 18.20 -26.23
CA GLU A 98 3.46 16.84 -26.77
C GLU A 98 4.28 15.86 -25.93
N LEU A 99 5.51 16.26 -25.55
CA LEU A 99 6.39 15.45 -24.72
C LEU A 99 5.80 15.21 -23.32
N PHE A 100 5.24 16.25 -22.70
CA PHE A 100 4.56 16.12 -21.41
C PHE A 100 3.37 15.16 -21.49
N THR A 101 2.58 15.25 -22.56
CA THR A 101 1.45 14.33 -22.78
C THR A 101 1.92 12.88 -22.91
N LYS A 102 3.00 12.63 -23.66
CA LYS A 102 3.59 11.29 -23.80
C LYS A 102 4.10 10.75 -22.46
N ILE A 103 4.81 11.57 -21.68
CA ILE A 103 5.33 11.18 -20.36
C ILE A 103 4.18 10.86 -19.40
N PHE A 104 3.14 11.70 -19.38
CA PHE A 104 1.98 11.51 -18.52
C PHE A 104 1.24 10.19 -18.85
N LEU A 105 0.93 9.96 -20.13
CA LEU A 105 0.27 8.72 -20.56
C LEU A 105 1.13 7.47 -20.29
N GLN A 106 2.45 7.57 -20.52
CA GLN A 106 3.36 6.47 -20.21
C GLN A 106 3.39 6.17 -18.71
N GLN A 107 3.43 7.20 -17.88
CA GLN A 107 3.38 7.05 -16.42
C GLN A 107 2.07 6.41 -15.96
N GLU A 108 0.93 6.86 -16.49
CA GLU A 108 -0.39 6.29 -16.18
C GLU A 108 -0.44 4.79 -16.53
N SER A 109 -0.02 4.41 -17.74
CA SER A 109 0.02 2.99 -18.15
C SER A 109 0.92 2.12 -17.28
N MET A 110 2.09 2.63 -16.86
CA MET A 110 2.99 1.91 -15.96
C MET A 110 2.38 1.75 -14.56
N ILE A 111 1.67 2.77 -14.06
CA ILE A 111 0.98 2.69 -12.77
C ILE A 111 -0.14 1.66 -12.84
N GLU A 112 -0.95 1.68 -13.90
CA GLU A 112 -2.00 0.69 -14.11
C GLU A 112 -1.44 -0.74 -14.14
N GLU A 113 -0.34 -0.99 -14.84
CA GLU A 113 0.31 -2.31 -14.89
C GLU A 113 0.80 -2.76 -13.50
N VAL A 114 1.47 -1.87 -12.77
CA VAL A 114 1.97 -2.19 -11.42
C VAL A 114 0.82 -2.47 -10.45
N VAL A 115 -0.26 -1.69 -10.53
CA VAL A 115 -1.45 -1.87 -9.69
C VAL A 115 -2.15 -3.18 -10.04
N ALA A 116 -2.37 -3.47 -11.32
CA ALA A 116 -2.96 -4.73 -11.78
C ALA A 116 -2.13 -5.93 -11.28
N LYS A 117 -0.81 -5.89 -11.45
CA LYS A 117 0.10 -6.94 -10.95
C LYS A 117 0.07 -7.09 -9.43
N ALA A 118 -0.09 -5.99 -8.69
CA ALA A 118 -0.22 -6.04 -7.23
C ALA A 118 -1.54 -6.69 -6.80
N ILE A 119 -2.64 -6.43 -7.51
CA ILE A 119 -3.95 -7.06 -7.28
C ILE A 119 -3.89 -8.55 -7.64
N ASP A 120 -3.32 -8.91 -8.79
CA ASP A 120 -3.15 -10.30 -9.21
C ASP A 120 -2.36 -11.11 -8.17
N ASN A 121 -1.29 -10.53 -7.62
CA ASN A 121 -0.52 -11.16 -6.55
C ASN A 121 -1.30 -11.27 -5.23
N TYR A 122 -2.19 -10.32 -4.95
CA TYR A 122 -3.08 -10.37 -3.79
C TYR A 122 -4.07 -11.53 -3.92
N ASP A 123 -4.68 -11.67 -5.10
CA ASP A 123 -5.61 -12.75 -5.43
C ASP A 123 -4.92 -14.12 -5.45
N ALA A 124 -3.63 -14.16 -5.83
CA ALA A 124 -2.76 -15.32 -5.72
C ALA A 124 -2.23 -15.56 -4.29
N ASP A 125 -3.13 -15.58 -3.30
CA ASP A 125 -2.86 -15.85 -1.87
C ASP A 125 -1.83 -14.87 -1.24
N LYS A 126 -1.79 -13.62 -1.71
CA LYS A 126 -0.94 -12.49 -1.26
C LYS A 126 0.55 -12.61 -1.56
N ILE A 127 1.05 -13.81 -1.83
CA ILE A 127 2.48 -14.09 -2.02
C ILE A 127 2.81 -14.64 -3.42
N GLY A 128 1.81 -15.07 -4.20
CA GLY A 128 2.02 -15.63 -5.53
C GLY A 128 2.73 -17.00 -5.52
N LEU A 129 2.72 -17.71 -4.40
CA LEU A 129 3.36 -19.02 -4.22
C LEU A 129 2.32 -20.07 -3.86
N TYR A 130 2.33 -21.20 -4.57
CA TYR A 130 1.43 -22.32 -4.28
C TYR A 130 1.77 -22.95 -2.92
N ASP A 131 0.74 -23.20 -2.10
CA ASP A 131 0.87 -23.71 -0.74
C ASP A 131 0.59 -25.23 -0.69
N TYR A 132 1.66 -26.02 -0.58
CA TYR A 132 1.57 -27.49 -0.51
C TYR A 132 1.15 -28.02 0.86
N ALA A 133 1.16 -27.18 1.91
CA ALA A 133 0.70 -27.56 3.24
C ALA A 133 -0.80 -27.31 3.44
N ALA A 134 -1.42 -26.49 2.58
CA ALA A 134 -2.81 -26.12 2.70
C ALA A 134 -3.76 -27.32 2.69
N ALA A 135 -4.83 -27.23 3.49
CA ALA A 135 -5.87 -28.26 3.54
C ALA A 135 -6.53 -28.48 2.17
N TYR A 136 -6.78 -27.41 1.40
CA TYR A 136 -7.36 -27.52 0.06
C TYR A 136 -6.42 -28.19 -0.96
N ALA A 137 -5.11 -28.19 -0.70
CA ALA A 137 -4.11 -28.86 -1.54
C ALA A 137 -3.94 -30.34 -1.17
N GLY A 138 -4.69 -30.84 -0.18
CA GLY A 138 -4.57 -32.20 0.37
C GLY A 138 -3.59 -32.31 1.54
N GLY A 139 -3.09 -31.19 2.05
CA GLY A 139 -2.29 -31.15 3.27
C GLY A 139 -3.13 -31.43 4.52
N SER A 140 -2.51 -31.98 5.55
CA SER A 140 -3.19 -32.28 6.81
C SER A 140 -2.20 -32.27 7.98
N VAL A 141 -2.64 -31.82 9.15
CA VAL A 141 -1.86 -32.01 10.38
C VAL A 141 -1.94 -33.48 10.77
N ILE A 142 -0.80 -34.12 10.99
CA ILE A 142 -0.70 -35.55 11.32
C ILE A 142 -0.61 -35.75 12.82
N SER A 143 0.22 -34.94 13.49
CA SER A 143 0.42 -35.02 14.94
C SER A 143 1.07 -33.75 15.48
N THR A 144 0.93 -33.54 16.79
CA THR A 144 1.54 -32.43 17.54
C THR A 144 2.36 -32.97 18.72
N PRO A 145 3.47 -33.70 18.47
CA PRO A 145 4.18 -34.42 19.52
C PRO A 145 4.68 -33.49 20.62
N GLY A 146 4.31 -33.79 21.87
CA GLY A 146 4.66 -32.96 23.03
C GLY A 146 4.04 -31.55 23.03
N THR A 147 3.05 -31.30 22.17
CA THR A 147 2.42 -29.98 21.98
C THR A 147 0.93 -30.09 22.23
N TYR A 148 0.47 -29.38 23.26
CA TYR A 148 -0.91 -29.46 23.73
C TYR A 148 -1.69 -28.21 23.32
N PRO A 149 -2.84 -28.35 22.64
CA PRO A 149 -3.67 -27.21 22.27
C PRO A 149 -4.08 -26.36 23.46
N TYR A 150 -4.05 -25.04 23.30
CA TYR A 150 -4.53 -24.07 24.26
C TYR A 150 -6.01 -23.74 24.00
N PRO A 151 -6.83 -23.44 25.03
CA PRO A 151 -8.21 -23.02 24.85
C PRO A 151 -8.34 -21.85 23.86
N ALA A 152 -9.17 -22.01 22.83
CA ALA A 152 -9.58 -20.91 21.98
C ALA A 152 -10.52 -19.99 22.75
N ASN A 153 -10.56 -18.70 22.40
CA ASN A 153 -11.54 -17.73 22.91
C ASN A 153 -12.96 -17.99 22.32
N LYS A 154 -13.33 -19.25 22.14
CA LYS A 154 -14.65 -19.70 21.68
C LYS A 154 -15.28 -20.50 22.81
N THR A 155 -16.34 -19.95 23.37
CA THR A 155 -17.13 -20.60 24.42
C THR A 155 -18.46 -21.06 23.84
N ILE A 156 -18.79 -22.33 24.06
CA ILE A 156 -20.14 -22.84 23.79
C ILE A 156 -20.91 -22.74 25.11
N SER A 157 -22.00 -21.99 25.09
CA SER A 157 -22.88 -21.86 26.25
C SER A 157 -24.17 -22.65 26.02
N PHE A 158 -24.42 -23.67 26.84
CA PHE A 158 -25.70 -24.39 26.84
C PHE A 158 -26.64 -23.74 27.85
N PHE A 159 -27.71 -23.12 27.33
CA PHE A 159 -28.77 -22.47 28.14
C PHE A 159 -28.24 -21.46 29.19
N ARG A 160 -27.06 -20.86 28.97
CA ARG A 160 -26.39 -19.96 29.93
C ARG A 160 -26.05 -20.60 31.29
N LEU A 161 -26.15 -21.94 31.38
CA LEU A 161 -25.92 -22.75 32.58
C LEU A 161 -24.53 -23.39 32.58
N VAL A 162 -24.04 -23.81 31.40
CA VAL A 162 -22.73 -24.45 31.25
C VAL A 162 -21.95 -23.76 30.14
N THR A 163 -20.72 -23.33 30.44
CA THR A 163 -19.79 -22.73 29.47
C THR A 163 -18.62 -23.69 29.26
N VAL A 164 -18.42 -24.16 28.03
CA VAL A 164 -17.29 -25.02 27.67
C VAL A 164 -16.34 -24.24 26.76
N ASN A 165 -15.06 -24.21 27.12
CA ASN A 165 -14.01 -23.64 26.28
C ASN A 165 -13.63 -24.65 25.19
N VAL A 166 -13.68 -24.24 23.93
CA VAL A 166 -13.26 -25.06 22.80
C VAL A 166 -11.74 -24.99 22.70
N MET A 167 -11.05 -26.13 22.60
CA MET A 167 -9.59 -26.14 22.38
C MET A 167 -9.25 -25.66 20.98
N SER A 168 -8.10 -25.01 20.82
CA SER A 168 -7.61 -24.63 19.50
C SER A 168 -7.38 -25.87 18.62
N ASN A 169 -7.72 -25.77 17.34
CA ASN A 169 -7.59 -26.88 16.41
C ASN A 169 -6.26 -26.77 15.64
N PRO A 170 -5.36 -27.77 15.67
CA PRO A 170 -4.10 -27.74 14.91
C PRO A 170 -4.30 -27.48 13.42
N GLU A 171 -5.38 -27.99 12.83
CA GLU A 171 -5.71 -27.82 11.41
C GLU A 171 -5.90 -26.36 11.03
N ALA A 172 -6.20 -25.46 11.98
CA ALA A 172 -6.31 -24.02 11.70
C ALA A 172 -5.04 -23.44 11.06
N LEU A 173 -3.87 -24.00 11.41
CA LEU A 173 -2.56 -23.60 10.91
C LEU A 173 -2.38 -23.79 9.39
N ILE A 174 -3.18 -24.66 8.76
CA ILE A 174 -3.14 -24.92 7.31
C ILE A 174 -4.41 -24.46 6.59
N GLN A 175 -5.31 -23.73 7.28
CA GLN A 175 -6.46 -23.08 6.67
C GLN A 175 -6.10 -21.69 6.15
N THR A 176 -6.95 -21.13 5.29
CA THR A 176 -6.74 -19.80 4.68
C THR A 176 -7.19 -18.63 5.56
N ASP A 177 -7.91 -18.91 6.66
CA ASP A 177 -8.50 -17.89 7.52
C ASP A 177 -7.47 -17.36 8.54
N ASN A 178 -7.13 -16.07 8.43
CA ASN A 178 -6.19 -15.37 9.31
C ASN A 178 -6.86 -14.28 10.17
N VAL A 179 -8.18 -14.37 10.44
CA VAL A 179 -8.91 -13.43 11.31
C VAL A 179 -8.41 -13.54 12.77
N PRO A 180 -8.35 -12.44 13.55
CA PRO A 180 -7.85 -12.48 14.93
C PRO A 180 -8.54 -13.57 15.76
N GLY A 181 -7.74 -14.42 16.42
CA GLY A 181 -8.23 -15.53 17.25
C GLY A 181 -8.47 -16.85 16.52
N ASN A 182 -8.43 -16.88 15.18
CA ASN A 182 -8.40 -18.12 14.39
C ASN A 182 -6.95 -18.53 14.10
N CYS A 183 -6.27 -19.05 15.13
CA CYS A 183 -4.92 -19.60 15.02
C CYS A 183 -4.84 -20.95 15.73
N PHE A 184 -3.81 -21.73 15.41
CA PHE A 184 -3.41 -22.84 16.27
C PHE A 184 -2.66 -22.28 17.49
N ALA A 185 -3.32 -22.31 18.65
CA ALA A 185 -2.75 -21.92 19.92
C ALA A 185 -2.35 -23.16 20.72
N PHE A 186 -1.16 -23.14 21.32
CA PHE A 186 -0.66 -24.23 22.16
C PHE A 186 0.06 -23.70 23.40
N HIS A 187 0.09 -24.51 24.46
CA HIS A 187 0.68 -24.11 25.74
C HIS A 187 2.18 -23.83 25.64
N GLY A 188 2.62 -22.73 26.28
CA GLY A 188 4.01 -22.31 26.35
C GLY A 188 4.57 -21.73 25.04
N SER A 189 5.90 -21.67 24.97
CA SER A 189 6.66 -21.08 23.85
C SER A 189 7.29 -22.11 22.90
N PHE A 190 7.24 -23.39 23.25
CA PHE A 190 7.81 -24.49 22.48
C PHE A 190 6.70 -25.41 21.98
N GLY A 191 6.75 -25.79 20.70
CA GLY A 191 5.80 -26.72 20.11
C GLY A 191 6.30 -27.34 18.81
N ARG A 192 5.87 -28.56 18.53
CA ARG A 192 6.15 -29.35 17.32
C ARG A 192 4.82 -29.67 16.63
N ILE A 193 4.74 -29.37 15.34
CA ILE A 193 3.58 -29.68 14.50
C ILE A 193 4.06 -30.44 13.27
N ARG A 194 3.58 -31.67 13.07
CA ARG A 194 3.86 -32.49 11.89
C ARG A 194 2.74 -32.37 10.89
N ILE A 195 3.09 -32.07 9.64
CA ILE A 195 2.15 -31.75 8.57
C ILE A 195 2.49 -32.63 7.38
N LYS A 196 1.49 -33.33 6.85
CA LYS A 196 1.56 -33.99 5.55
C LYS A 196 1.31 -32.95 4.47
N LEU A 197 2.17 -32.96 3.44
CA LEU A 197 1.99 -32.13 2.26
C LEU A 197 1.03 -32.81 1.28
N GLY A 198 0.34 -31.99 0.47
CA GLY A 198 -0.56 -32.49 -0.58
C GLY A 198 0.14 -33.35 -1.63
N THR A 199 1.43 -33.12 -1.85
CA THR A 199 2.29 -33.96 -2.69
C THR A 199 3.74 -33.90 -2.22
N ILE A 200 4.55 -34.86 -2.66
CA ILE A 200 5.97 -34.94 -2.35
C ILE A 200 6.71 -33.89 -3.18
N ILE A 201 7.43 -32.98 -2.53
CA ILE A 201 8.13 -31.87 -3.19
C ILE A 201 9.54 -31.68 -2.67
N GLN A 202 10.40 -31.06 -3.49
CA GLN A 202 11.60 -30.41 -2.98
C GLN A 202 11.21 -29.06 -2.37
N ILE A 203 11.32 -28.96 -1.05
CA ILE A 203 10.93 -27.75 -0.31
C ILE A 203 12.01 -26.70 -0.50
N ALA A 204 11.60 -25.50 -0.91
CA ALA A 204 12.52 -24.41 -1.22
C ALA A 204 12.24 -23.13 -0.42
N ALA A 205 11.02 -22.96 0.08
CA ALA A 205 10.69 -21.89 0.99
C ALA A 205 9.50 -22.29 1.89
N VAL A 206 9.38 -21.61 3.02
CA VAL A 206 8.23 -21.69 3.90
C VAL A 206 7.70 -20.29 4.20
N THR A 207 6.40 -20.14 4.44
CA THR A 207 5.82 -18.87 4.85
C THR A 207 5.14 -19.02 6.19
N LEU A 208 5.39 -18.09 7.10
CA LEU A 208 4.70 -18.00 8.39
C LEU A 208 3.88 -16.71 8.43
N ASP A 209 2.61 -16.85 8.79
CA ASP A 209 1.69 -15.73 8.99
C ASP A 209 1.46 -15.48 10.48
N HIS A 210 1.40 -14.20 10.85
CA HIS A 210 0.87 -13.77 12.14
C HIS A 210 0.02 -12.51 11.98
N ASN A 211 -1.09 -12.48 12.70
CA ASN A 211 -2.02 -11.36 12.66
C ASN A 211 -1.43 -10.10 13.32
N LYS A 212 -1.64 -8.94 12.69
CA LYS A 212 -1.22 -7.61 13.20
C LYS A 212 -2.31 -6.82 13.92
N LEU A 213 -3.56 -7.26 13.82
CA LEU A 213 -4.75 -6.63 14.39
C LEU A 213 -5.02 -7.10 15.82
N ALA A 214 -4.37 -8.19 16.27
CA ALA A 214 -4.47 -8.63 17.66
C ALA A 214 -3.87 -7.56 18.61
N PRO A 215 -4.56 -7.21 19.72
CA PRO A 215 -4.06 -6.25 20.70
C PRO A 215 -2.72 -6.67 21.33
N ASP A 216 -2.58 -7.96 21.62
CA ASP A 216 -1.36 -8.57 22.11
C ASP A 216 -0.76 -9.44 20.98
N LYS A 217 0.48 -9.14 20.62
CA LYS A 217 1.24 -9.83 19.55
C LYS A 217 2.36 -10.70 20.12
N THR A 218 2.57 -10.70 21.43
CA THR A 218 3.68 -11.41 22.10
C THR A 218 3.56 -12.93 21.98
N SER A 219 2.36 -13.44 21.66
CA SER A 219 2.12 -14.86 21.37
C SER A 219 2.61 -15.32 19.99
N ALA A 220 3.09 -14.39 19.15
CA ALA A 220 3.68 -14.72 17.87
C ALA A 220 4.92 -15.59 18.05
N PRO A 221 5.12 -16.61 17.19
CA PRO A 221 6.39 -17.32 17.12
C PRO A 221 7.54 -16.34 16.85
N GLU A 222 8.67 -16.55 17.52
CA GLU A 222 9.88 -15.78 17.29
C GLU A 222 10.89 -16.65 16.55
N VAL A 223 11.50 -17.63 17.23
CA VAL A 223 12.44 -18.58 16.61
C VAL A 223 11.71 -19.87 16.28
N PHE A 224 11.87 -20.35 15.05
CA PHE A 224 11.33 -21.64 14.63
C PHE A 224 12.28 -22.37 13.68
N ALA A 225 12.14 -23.69 13.61
CA ALA A 225 12.88 -24.55 12.70
C ALA A 225 11.93 -25.40 11.88
N VAL A 226 12.36 -25.79 10.68
CA VAL A 226 11.61 -26.65 9.78
C VAL A 226 12.44 -27.87 9.42
N TYR A 227 11.84 -29.04 9.58
CA TYR A 227 12.43 -30.32 9.19
C TYR A 227 11.60 -30.95 8.08
N GLY A 228 12.27 -31.57 7.11
CA GLY A 228 11.64 -32.44 6.11
C GLY A 228 11.64 -33.88 6.62
N LEU A 229 10.49 -34.54 6.50
CA LEU A 229 10.32 -35.96 6.87
C LEU A 229 9.90 -36.77 5.64
N LYS A 230 10.46 -37.97 5.50
CA LYS A 230 10.04 -38.97 4.50
C LYS A 230 8.87 -39.79 5.01
N ASP A 231 8.87 -40.08 6.31
CA ASP A 231 7.85 -40.84 7.00
C ASP A 231 7.22 -39.98 8.11
N PRO A 232 5.93 -40.18 8.43
CA PRO A 232 5.23 -39.37 9.43
C PRO A 232 5.81 -39.50 10.85
N ASP A 233 6.45 -40.63 11.13
CA ASP A 233 7.01 -40.97 12.44
C ASP A 233 8.53 -40.74 12.54
N GLU A 234 9.18 -40.24 11.48
CA GLU A 234 10.62 -39.97 11.46
C GLU A 234 11.01 -38.93 12.53
N ASP A 235 11.92 -39.30 13.43
CA ASP A 235 12.45 -38.42 14.48
C ASP A 235 13.93 -38.78 14.80
N PRO A 236 14.91 -37.90 14.56
CA PRO A 236 14.79 -36.57 13.96
C PRO A 236 14.66 -36.62 12.44
N GLY A 237 14.01 -35.60 11.88
CA GLY A 237 13.98 -35.36 10.43
C GLY A 237 15.27 -34.75 9.87
N THR A 238 15.20 -34.36 8.59
CA THR A 238 16.26 -33.55 7.96
C THR A 238 16.02 -32.06 8.21
N LEU A 239 16.92 -31.37 8.92
CA LEU A 239 16.84 -29.92 9.10
C LEU A 239 16.92 -29.19 7.75
N LEU A 240 15.90 -28.39 7.43
CA LEU A 240 15.85 -27.55 6.24
C LEU A 240 16.30 -26.12 6.55
N GLY A 241 16.02 -25.64 7.76
CA GLY A 241 16.46 -24.32 8.20
C GLY A 241 15.90 -23.94 9.56
N GLN A 242 16.53 -22.93 10.15
CA GLN A 242 16.07 -22.25 11.35
C GLN A 242 15.94 -20.77 11.02
N PHE A 243 14.84 -20.18 11.44
CA PHE A 243 14.42 -18.84 11.04
C PHE A 243 13.89 -18.06 12.24
N THR A 244 13.88 -16.73 12.09
CA THR A 244 13.30 -15.81 13.06
C THR A 244 12.20 -15.02 12.38
N PHE A 245 10.96 -15.16 12.86
CA PHE A 245 9.84 -14.34 12.41
C PHE A 245 9.94 -12.95 13.03
N ASN A 246 9.91 -11.88 12.23
CA ASN A 246 10.00 -10.50 12.73
C ASN A 246 8.61 -9.95 13.10
N ILE A 247 8.31 -9.77 14.39
CA ILE A 247 7.01 -9.25 14.86
C ILE A 247 6.65 -7.86 14.33
N THR A 248 7.66 -7.04 13.98
CA THR A 248 7.47 -5.70 13.40
C THR A 248 7.38 -5.70 11.87
N GLY A 249 7.73 -6.83 11.25
CA GLY A 249 7.79 -7.02 9.80
C GLY A 249 6.41 -7.15 9.14
N ARG A 250 6.33 -7.78 7.96
CA ARG A 250 5.04 -8.05 7.26
C ARG A 250 4.24 -9.13 8.00
N THR A 251 2.91 -9.17 7.79
CA THR A 251 2.02 -10.18 8.37
C THR A 251 2.40 -11.59 7.93
N SER A 252 2.80 -11.71 6.65
CA SER A 252 3.25 -12.93 5.99
C SER A 252 4.73 -12.77 5.69
N GLN A 253 5.55 -13.70 6.17
CA GLN A 253 6.99 -13.69 5.96
C GLN A 253 7.42 -15.00 5.35
N THR A 254 8.04 -14.91 4.18
CA THR A 254 8.55 -16.07 3.44
C THR A 254 10.04 -16.22 3.68
N PHE A 255 10.45 -17.42 4.06
CA PHE A 255 11.80 -17.79 4.44
C PHE A 255 12.35 -18.77 3.41
N PRO A 256 13.33 -18.37 2.59
CA PRO A 256 13.96 -19.27 1.63
C PRO A 256 14.86 -20.28 2.35
N ILE A 257 14.76 -21.54 1.94
CA ILE A 257 15.64 -22.61 2.40
C ILE A 257 16.88 -22.60 1.51
N GLN A 258 18.06 -22.56 2.13
CA GLN A 258 19.32 -22.47 1.39
C GLN A 258 19.52 -23.73 0.53
N PRO A 259 19.87 -23.58 -0.77
CA PRO A 259 20.17 -24.72 -1.61
C PRO A 259 21.41 -25.45 -1.10
N CYS A 260 21.26 -26.68 -0.67
CA CYS A 260 22.40 -27.54 -0.32
C CYS A 260 22.67 -28.52 -1.47
N LYS A 261 23.74 -28.29 -2.24
CA LYS A 261 24.16 -29.22 -3.30
C LYS A 261 25.61 -29.67 -3.09
N PRO A 262 25.89 -31.00 -3.03
CA PRO A 262 24.96 -32.09 -2.72
C PRO A 262 24.69 -32.19 -1.21
N GLY A 263 23.43 -32.29 -0.78
CA GLY A 263 23.10 -32.39 0.64
C GLY A 263 21.71 -32.96 0.97
N PRO A 264 21.44 -33.33 2.23
CA PRO A 264 20.18 -33.91 2.68
C PRO A 264 18.92 -33.09 2.36
N CYS A 265 19.02 -31.77 2.40
CA CYS A 265 17.92 -30.82 2.12
C CYS A 265 17.57 -30.67 0.63
N ALA A 266 18.35 -31.25 -0.30
CA ALA A 266 17.97 -31.31 -1.72
C ALA A 266 16.99 -32.46 -2.05
N ARG A 267 16.62 -33.26 -1.05
CA ARG A 267 15.67 -34.36 -1.20
C ARG A 267 14.24 -33.85 -1.29
N GLN A 268 13.36 -34.71 -1.78
CA GLN A 268 11.93 -34.46 -1.74
C GLN A 268 11.34 -35.04 -0.44
N PHE A 269 10.34 -34.34 0.10
CA PHE A 269 9.67 -34.70 1.35
C PHE A 269 8.16 -34.68 1.13
N GLY A 270 7.47 -35.67 1.71
CA GLY A 270 6.00 -35.72 1.76
C GLY A 270 5.43 -35.12 3.04
N TYR A 271 6.28 -34.85 4.02
CA TYR A 271 5.91 -34.37 5.34
C TYR A 271 6.92 -33.32 5.81
N VAL A 272 6.46 -32.44 6.69
CA VAL A 272 7.28 -31.44 7.36
C VAL A 272 6.98 -31.41 8.85
N GLU A 273 7.98 -31.08 9.64
CA GLU A 273 7.80 -30.72 11.04
C GLU A 273 8.17 -29.26 11.25
N LEU A 274 7.20 -28.47 11.71
CA LEU A 274 7.40 -27.11 12.19
C LEU A 274 7.67 -27.18 13.70
N ILE A 275 8.83 -26.70 14.12
CA ILE A 275 9.22 -26.59 15.52
C ILE A 275 9.27 -25.12 15.90
N ILE A 276 8.33 -24.67 16.72
CA ILE A 276 8.40 -23.37 17.39
C ILE A 276 9.30 -23.51 18.61
N MET A 277 10.33 -22.67 18.71
CA MET A 277 11.34 -22.72 19.76
C MET A 277 11.14 -21.62 20.82
N SER A 278 10.66 -20.45 20.38
CA SER A 278 10.32 -19.33 21.25
C SER A 278 9.17 -18.50 20.69
N ASN A 279 8.62 -17.63 21.54
CA ASN A 279 7.68 -16.58 21.16
C ASN A 279 8.17 -15.23 21.69
N TYR A 280 7.43 -14.16 21.39
CA TYR A 280 7.78 -12.79 21.79
C TYR A 280 7.43 -12.43 23.25
N GLY A 281 7.46 -13.42 24.15
CA GLY A 281 7.33 -13.19 25.60
C GLY A 281 5.95 -13.50 26.20
N LYS A 282 5.06 -14.18 25.47
CA LYS A 282 3.79 -14.66 26.04
C LYS A 282 4.03 -15.93 26.87
N PRO A 283 3.82 -15.92 28.20
CA PRO A 283 4.15 -17.07 29.04
C PRO A 283 3.16 -18.23 28.89
N GLU A 284 1.90 -17.93 28.61
CA GLU A 284 0.80 -18.91 28.65
C GLU A 284 0.75 -19.79 27.40
N PHE A 285 0.93 -19.19 26.23
CA PHE A 285 0.73 -19.85 24.93
C PHE A 285 1.45 -19.16 23.79
N SER A 286 1.60 -19.88 22.69
CA SER A 286 1.98 -19.35 21.38
C SER A 286 0.87 -19.61 20.37
N CYS A 287 0.75 -18.76 19.36
CA CYS A 287 -0.37 -18.75 18.41
C CYS A 287 0.17 -18.62 16.98
N VAL A 288 0.05 -19.70 16.20
CA VAL A 288 0.47 -19.75 14.80
C VAL A 288 -0.77 -19.61 13.92
N TYR A 289 -0.86 -18.55 13.14
CA TYR A 289 -2.04 -18.30 12.29
C TYR A 289 -2.03 -19.20 11.07
N ARG A 290 -0.97 -19.13 10.26
CA ARG A 290 -0.84 -19.98 9.08
C ARG A 290 0.60 -20.31 8.77
N PHE A 291 0.84 -21.55 8.36
CA PHE A 291 2.14 -22.01 7.89
C PHE A 291 1.98 -22.63 6.50
N ARG A 292 2.85 -22.23 5.58
CA ARG A 292 2.79 -22.62 4.16
C ARG A 292 4.13 -23.21 3.74
N VAL A 293 4.08 -24.13 2.79
CA VAL A 293 5.27 -24.80 2.26
C VAL A 293 5.28 -24.70 0.74
N HIS A 294 6.41 -24.30 0.17
CA HIS A 294 6.53 -23.95 -1.24
C HIS A 294 7.68 -24.71 -1.91
N ASN A 295 7.49 -25.07 -3.17
CA ASN A 295 8.58 -25.43 -4.08
C ASN A 295 8.98 -24.21 -4.92
N THR A 296 10.20 -24.21 -5.46
CA THR A 296 10.70 -23.14 -6.35
C THR A 296 10.23 -23.29 -7.80
N ASN A 297 9.20 -24.10 -8.10
CA ASN A 297 8.72 -24.29 -9.48
C ASN A 297 7.73 -23.22 -9.94
N PHE A 298 7.72 -22.05 -9.31
CA PHE A 298 7.14 -20.87 -9.92
C PHE A 298 8.28 -20.00 -10.42
N ASN A 299 8.43 -19.99 -11.75
CA ASN A 299 9.30 -19.09 -12.48
C ASN A 299 9.20 -17.70 -11.84
N GLN A 300 10.29 -17.25 -11.23
CA GLN A 300 10.61 -15.83 -11.17
C GLN A 300 10.88 -15.36 -12.60
N THR A 301 9.85 -15.35 -13.45
CA THR A 301 9.84 -14.53 -14.65
C THR A 301 9.81 -13.10 -14.16
N LYS A 302 11.01 -12.52 -14.11
CA LYS A 302 11.32 -11.11 -14.30
C LYS A 302 10.60 -10.15 -13.34
N THR A 303 11.37 -9.65 -12.38
CA THR A 303 11.43 -8.19 -12.26
C THR A 303 12.68 -7.76 -12.98
N VAL A 304 12.46 -7.28 -14.20
CA VAL A 304 13.37 -6.47 -14.99
C VAL A 304 13.16 -5.04 -14.50
N ILE A 305 14.29 -4.38 -14.18
CA ILE A 305 14.52 -2.99 -13.75
C ILE A 305 14.13 -2.67 -12.30
#